data_AF-A0A3B6DFR2-F1
#
_entry.id   AF-A0A3B6DFR2-F1
#
_cell.length_a   1.000
_cell.length_b   1.000
_cell.length_c   1.000
_cell.angle_alpha   90.00
_cell.angle_beta   90.00
_cell.angle_gamma   90.00
#
_symmetry.space_group_name_H-M   'P 1'
#
loop_
_entity.id
_entity.type
_entity.pdbx_description
1 polymer ?
#
loop_
_entity_poly.entity_id
_entity_poly.type
_entity_poly.pdbx_seq_one_letter_code
_entity_poly.pdbx_strand_id
1 'polypeptide(L)'
;MWCASCLASACAGCACNLCSSAAASVTRRSARLAYCGLFAASLILSFLLRQFAAPLLQHIPWINTFDDTPPEEWFQMNAVLRLSLGNFLFFVIFALTMIGVKDQNDRRDAWHHGGWIAKFAIWVVLVVLMFFVPNIVISIYEILSKFGSGLFLLVQVVMLLDFTNNWNDSWVEKDEQKWEIALLVVTVICYLATFAFSGVLFMWFNPSDHDCGLNVFFIVLTMILAFAFAIIALHPQVSMSALVLGMLTTVLSVVYSAVRAGSSTTFLSPPSSPRSGARNPLLADSNVEEGKGSSEGSEPRPVSYSYTFFHLIFALASMYSAMLLTGWTSATSERSELMDVGWTTVWVRICTEWSTAALYIWTLVAPLLFPDRDFS
;
A
#
# COMPACT_ATOMS: atom_id res chain seq x y z
N MET A 1 29.45 33.88 19.14
CA MET A 1 29.26 33.06 17.92
C MET A 1 29.75 31.62 18.10
N TRP A 2 30.86 31.36 18.81
CA TRP A 2 31.42 30.00 18.98
C TRP A 2 30.60 29.07 19.90
N CYS A 3 29.96 29.58 20.96
CA CYS A 3 29.17 28.75 21.88
C CYS A 3 27.86 28.22 21.24
N ALA A 4 27.26 28.97 20.31
CA ALA A 4 26.06 28.53 19.59
C ALA A 4 26.38 27.39 18.59
N SER A 5 27.57 27.41 17.99
CA SER A 5 28.07 26.36 17.10
C SER A 5 28.32 25.05 17.87
N CYS A 6 28.87 25.12 19.09
CA CYS A 6 29.10 23.94 19.93
C CYS A 6 27.80 23.33 20.47
N LEU A 7 26.81 24.15 20.85
CA LEU A 7 25.48 23.68 21.26
C LEU A 7 24.71 23.05 20.10
N ALA A 8 24.74 23.66 18.91
CA ALA A 8 24.14 23.07 17.71
C ALA A 8 24.81 21.74 17.31
N SER A 9 26.14 21.65 17.42
CA SER A 9 26.90 20.43 17.10
C SER A 9 26.72 19.32 18.15
N ALA A 10 26.60 19.66 19.44
CA ALA A 10 26.29 18.72 20.51
C ALA A 10 24.84 18.22 20.46
N CYS A 11 23.87 19.09 20.15
CA CYS A 11 22.48 18.70 19.94
C CYS A 11 22.32 17.85 18.67
N ALA A 12 23.03 18.17 17.59
CA ALA A 12 23.08 17.33 16.39
C ALA A 12 23.73 15.97 16.67
N GLY A 13 24.84 15.93 17.41
CA GLY A 13 25.51 14.67 17.80
C GLY A 13 24.66 13.79 18.72
N CYS A 14 23.96 14.38 19.69
CA CYS A 14 23.04 13.65 20.58
C CYS A 14 21.79 13.16 19.85
N ALA A 15 21.20 13.98 18.96
CA ALA A 15 20.09 13.55 18.11
C ALA A 15 20.53 12.44 17.13
N CYS A 16 21.73 12.53 16.56
CA CYS A 16 22.30 11.48 15.72
C CYS A 16 22.54 10.17 16.49
N ASN A 17 23.01 10.23 17.73
CA ASN A 17 23.22 9.03 18.57
C ASN A 17 21.90 8.40 19.04
N LEU A 18 20.87 9.20 19.32
CA LEU A 18 19.54 8.72 19.69
C LEU A 18 18.76 8.16 18.48
N CYS A 19 18.87 8.81 17.32
CA CYS A 19 18.32 8.29 16.06
C CYS A 19 19.07 7.04 15.59
N SER A 20 20.40 6.98 15.78
CA SER A 20 21.21 5.79 15.51
C SER A 20 20.79 4.63 16.40
N SER A 21 20.58 4.84 17.70
CA SER A 21 20.18 3.77 18.62
C SER A 21 18.73 3.31 18.42
N ALA A 22 17.79 4.23 18.16
CA ALA A 22 16.41 3.92 17.84
C ALA A 22 16.30 3.19 16.49
N ALA A 23 16.95 3.70 15.43
CA ALA A 23 17.00 3.04 14.12
C ALA A 23 17.69 1.68 14.22
N ALA A 24 18.84 1.58 14.90
CA ALA A 24 19.56 0.31 15.11
C ALA A 24 18.79 -0.70 15.98
N SER A 25 17.83 -0.27 16.79
CA SER A 25 16.94 -1.16 17.55
C SER A 25 15.78 -1.69 16.70
N VAL A 26 15.18 -0.83 15.85
CA VAL A 26 14.09 -1.20 14.94
C VAL A 26 14.62 -2.13 13.83
N THR A 27 15.83 -1.88 13.35
CA THR A 27 16.44 -2.64 12.26
C THR A 27 17.00 -3.97 12.71
N ARG A 28 17.31 -4.12 14.00
CA ARG A 28 17.64 -5.42 14.62
C ARG A 28 16.45 -6.38 14.67
N ARG A 29 15.21 -5.87 14.64
CA ARG A 29 13.99 -6.70 14.60
C ARG A 29 13.50 -6.98 13.19
N SER A 30 13.51 -5.99 12.28
CA SER A 30 13.19 -6.19 10.86
C SER A 30 13.43 -4.92 10.04
N ALA A 31 14.19 -4.99 8.94
CA ALA A 31 14.32 -3.89 7.98
C ALA A 31 12.98 -3.46 7.38
N ARG A 32 12.01 -4.40 7.27
CA ARG A 32 10.67 -4.13 6.73
C ARG A 32 9.96 -3.06 7.55
N LEU A 33 10.01 -3.16 8.88
CA LEU A 33 9.36 -2.21 9.79
C LEU A 33 9.93 -0.79 9.64
N ALA A 34 11.24 -0.67 9.40
CA ALA A 34 11.87 0.62 9.21
C ALA A 34 11.46 1.27 7.86
N TYR A 35 11.33 0.49 6.77
CA TYR A 35 10.80 1.02 5.50
C TYR A 35 9.31 1.38 5.61
N CYS A 36 8.50 0.57 6.31
CA CYS A 36 7.11 0.94 6.62
C CYS A 36 7.03 2.25 7.42
N GLY A 37 7.92 2.42 8.41
CA GLY A 37 8.00 3.64 9.20
C GLY A 37 8.40 4.87 8.37
N LEU A 38 9.41 4.73 7.50
CA LEU A 38 9.80 5.79 6.54
C LEU A 38 8.63 6.15 5.62
N PHE A 39 7.95 5.15 5.06
CA PHE A 39 6.80 5.37 4.20
C PHE A 39 5.65 6.05 4.94
N ALA A 40 5.32 5.61 6.15
CA ALA A 40 4.29 6.26 6.98
C ALA A 40 4.65 7.72 7.30
N ALA A 41 5.92 8.01 7.61
CA ALA A 41 6.40 9.38 7.79
C ALA A 41 6.24 10.21 6.51
N SER A 42 6.49 9.63 5.34
CA SER A 42 6.25 10.29 4.05
C SER A 42 4.79 10.63 3.79
N LEU A 43 3.85 9.79 4.26
CA LEU A 43 2.40 10.05 4.15
C LEU A 43 1.98 11.21 5.06
N ILE A 44 2.46 11.20 6.30
CA ILE A 44 2.21 12.29 7.26
C ILE A 44 2.77 13.60 6.70
N LEU A 45 4.00 13.58 6.18
CA LEU A 45 4.62 14.76 5.57
C LEU A 45 3.84 15.23 4.32
N SER A 46 3.37 14.30 3.48
CA SER A 46 2.53 14.63 2.31
C SER A 46 1.22 15.29 2.74
N PHE A 47 0.57 14.77 3.79
CA PHE A 47 -0.64 15.37 4.34
C PHE A 47 -0.36 16.78 4.90
N LEU A 48 0.72 16.96 5.66
CA LEU A 48 1.11 18.28 6.18
C LEU A 48 1.41 19.27 5.06
N LEU A 49 2.12 18.85 4.02
CA LEU A 49 2.38 19.68 2.84
C LEU A 49 1.08 20.06 2.12
N ARG A 50 0.14 19.12 1.98
CA ARG A 50 -1.17 19.43 1.41
C ARG A 50 -1.90 20.54 2.18
N GLN A 51 -1.81 20.54 3.50
CA GLN A 51 -2.52 21.52 4.34
C GLN A 51 -1.82 22.87 4.43
N PHE A 52 -0.49 22.91 4.38
CA PHE A 52 0.27 24.11 4.78
C PHE A 52 1.25 24.65 3.73
N ALA A 53 1.53 23.91 2.66
CA ALA A 53 2.59 24.30 1.73
C ALA A 53 2.14 25.35 0.70
N ALA A 54 0.84 25.49 0.42
CA ALA A 54 0.33 26.39 -0.60
C ALA A 54 0.83 27.85 -0.49
N PRO A 55 0.75 28.54 0.68
CA PRO A 55 1.25 29.91 0.80
C PRO A 55 2.75 30.01 0.54
N LEU A 56 3.52 28.97 0.89
CA LEU A 56 4.96 28.93 0.62
C LEU A 56 5.24 28.74 -0.88
N LEU A 57 4.54 27.82 -1.55
CA LEU A 57 4.76 27.51 -2.96
C LEU A 57 4.34 28.66 -3.90
N GLN A 58 3.32 29.44 -3.54
CA GLN A 58 2.89 30.61 -4.31
C GLN A 58 3.99 31.67 -4.48
N HIS A 59 4.87 31.80 -3.48
CA HIS A 59 5.97 32.76 -3.48
C HIS A 59 7.24 32.25 -4.19
N ILE A 60 7.26 30.98 -4.60
CA ILE A 60 8.41 30.37 -5.27
C ILE A 60 8.30 30.62 -6.78
N PRO A 61 9.17 31.45 -7.39
CA PRO A 61 8.98 31.93 -8.75
C PRO A 61 9.16 30.87 -9.84
N TRP A 62 9.88 29.77 -9.56
CA TRP A 62 10.01 28.65 -10.49
C TRP A 62 8.89 27.61 -10.38
N ILE A 63 8.04 27.71 -9.34
CA ILE A 63 6.85 26.86 -9.19
C ILE A 63 5.62 27.63 -9.70
N ASN A 64 5.44 28.89 -9.27
CA ASN A 64 4.42 29.78 -9.77
C ASN A 64 4.92 30.56 -11.00
N THR A 65 5.01 29.87 -12.13
CA THR A 65 5.46 30.45 -13.41
C THR A 65 4.31 31.01 -14.25
N PHE A 66 3.11 31.12 -13.67
CA PHE A 66 1.89 31.49 -14.39
C PHE A 66 1.69 33.00 -14.35
N ASP A 67 1.15 33.56 -15.43
CA ASP A 67 0.77 34.98 -15.48
C ASP A 67 -0.34 35.29 -14.46
N ASP A 68 -1.33 34.40 -14.37
CA ASP A 68 -2.37 34.39 -13.33
C ASP A 68 -2.09 33.26 -12.33
N THR A 69 -2.01 33.59 -11.04
CA THR A 69 -1.72 32.60 -10.00
C THR A 69 -2.86 31.57 -9.91
N PRO A 70 -2.57 30.26 -10.02
CA PRO A 70 -3.58 29.19 -9.89
C PRO A 70 -4.30 29.19 -8.54
N PRO A 71 -5.45 28.51 -8.43
CA PRO A 71 -6.13 28.31 -7.16
C PRO A 71 -5.23 27.58 -6.15
N GLU A 72 -5.49 27.78 -4.86
CA GLU A 72 -4.70 27.19 -3.77
C GLU A 72 -4.60 25.66 -3.88
N GLU A 73 -5.69 25.00 -4.28
CA GLU A 73 -5.78 23.55 -4.48
C GLU A 73 -4.70 23.01 -5.44
N TRP A 74 -4.36 23.77 -6.49
CA TRP A 74 -3.29 23.40 -7.42
C TRP A 74 -1.96 23.24 -6.69
N PHE A 75 -1.61 24.19 -5.83
CA PHE A 75 -0.36 24.16 -5.07
C PHE A 75 -0.34 23.05 -4.02
N GLN A 76 -1.49 22.79 -3.38
CA GLN A 76 -1.64 21.70 -2.43
C GLN A 76 -1.41 20.33 -3.11
N MET A 77 -2.03 20.11 -4.27
CA MET A 77 -1.84 18.89 -5.07
C MET A 77 -0.40 18.76 -5.58
N ASN A 78 0.16 19.85 -6.08
CA ASN A 78 1.52 19.89 -6.62
C ASN A 78 2.56 19.54 -5.54
N ALA A 79 2.39 20.01 -4.31
CA ALA A 79 3.26 19.66 -3.17
C ALA A 79 3.23 18.16 -2.85
N VAL A 80 2.04 17.54 -2.86
CA VAL A 80 1.87 16.08 -2.66
C VAL A 80 2.56 15.30 -3.76
N LEU A 81 2.36 15.68 -5.03
CA LEU A 81 2.95 15.00 -6.18
C LEU A 81 4.49 15.07 -6.17
N ARG A 82 5.07 16.21 -5.80
CA ARG A 82 6.52 16.38 -5.67
C ARG A 82 7.12 15.48 -4.60
N LEU A 83 6.53 15.44 -3.41
CA LEU A 83 6.99 14.53 -2.36
C LEU A 83 6.84 13.07 -2.78
N SER A 84 5.69 12.71 -3.35
CA SER A 84 5.43 11.35 -3.84
C SER A 84 6.43 10.93 -4.91
N LEU A 85 6.79 11.80 -5.86
CA LEU A 85 7.82 11.52 -6.86
C LEU A 85 9.18 11.25 -6.20
N GLY A 86 9.55 12.01 -5.17
CA GLY A 86 10.79 11.78 -4.42
C GLY A 86 10.79 10.42 -3.72
N ASN A 87 9.64 10.03 -3.15
CA ASN A 87 9.44 8.73 -2.52
C ASN A 87 9.50 7.59 -3.56
N PHE A 88 8.82 7.74 -4.68
CA PHE A 88 8.84 6.81 -5.80
C PHE A 88 10.27 6.59 -6.30
N LEU A 89 11.02 7.65 -6.56
CA LEU A 89 12.41 7.56 -7.00
C LEU A 89 13.30 6.88 -5.96
N PHE A 90 13.14 7.20 -4.67
CA PHE A 90 13.86 6.52 -3.61
C PHE A 90 13.66 5.00 -3.67
N PHE A 91 12.40 4.54 -3.73
CA PHE A 91 12.12 3.11 -3.76
C PHE A 91 12.49 2.44 -5.08
N VAL A 92 12.36 3.12 -6.22
CA VAL A 92 12.80 2.59 -7.53
C VAL A 92 14.31 2.44 -7.59
N ILE A 93 15.07 3.46 -7.16
CA ILE A 93 16.54 3.38 -7.09
C ILE A 93 16.95 2.21 -6.20
N PHE A 94 16.32 2.07 -5.03
CA PHE A 94 16.61 0.95 -4.14
C PHE A 94 16.22 -0.40 -4.77
N ALA A 95 15.07 -0.50 -5.44
CA ALA A 95 14.66 -1.71 -6.15
C ALA A 95 15.70 -2.13 -7.20
N LEU A 96 16.20 -1.17 -8.00
CA LEU A 96 17.23 -1.38 -9.01
C LEU A 96 18.55 -1.84 -8.38
N THR A 97 18.98 -1.25 -7.26
CA THR A 97 20.22 -1.67 -6.57
C THR A 97 20.13 -3.11 -6.03
N MET A 98 18.92 -3.58 -5.72
CA MET A 98 18.68 -4.89 -5.12
C MET A 98 18.40 -6.01 -6.14
N ILE A 99 18.49 -5.73 -7.44
CA ILE A 99 18.25 -6.73 -8.50
C ILE A 99 19.24 -7.89 -8.38
N GLY A 100 18.71 -9.11 -8.27
CA GLY A 100 19.50 -10.33 -8.28
C GLY A 100 20.20 -10.66 -6.95
N VAL A 101 19.80 -10.05 -5.83
CA VAL A 101 20.22 -10.49 -4.49
C VAL A 101 19.51 -11.80 -4.15
N LYS A 102 20.27 -12.87 -3.91
CA LYS A 102 19.76 -14.22 -3.63
C LYS A 102 20.14 -14.73 -2.24
N ASP A 103 21.25 -14.28 -1.70
CA ASP A 103 21.81 -14.73 -0.43
C ASP A 103 22.18 -13.55 0.49
N GLN A 104 22.25 -13.83 1.79
CA GLN A 104 22.57 -12.85 2.82
C GLN A 104 24.06 -12.48 2.88
N ASN A 105 24.93 -13.18 2.14
CA ASN A 105 26.36 -12.87 2.09
C ASN A 105 26.66 -11.73 1.11
N ASP A 106 25.71 -11.39 0.24
CA ASP A 106 25.81 -10.22 -0.63
C ASP A 106 25.93 -8.92 0.18
N ARG A 107 26.89 -8.06 -0.17
CA ARG A 107 27.07 -6.74 0.46
C ARG A 107 25.81 -5.87 0.39
N ARG A 108 24.97 -6.11 -0.61
CA ARG A 108 23.68 -5.42 -0.78
C ARG A 108 22.65 -5.80 0.30
N ASP A 109 22.75 -7.01 0.87
CA ASP A 109 21.94 -7.40 2.03
C ASP A 109 22.25 -6.50 3.25
N ALA A 110 23.54 -6.30 3.53
CA ALA A 110 23.98 -5.42 4.60
C ALA A 110 23.50 -3.97 4.37
N TRP A 111 23.50 -3.50 3.12
CA TRP A 111 22.92 -2.20 2.78
C TRP A 111 21.40 -2.17 2.97
N HIS A 112 20.66 -3.23 2.62
CA HIS A 112 19.21 -3.31 2.81
C HIS A 112 18.79 -3.24 4.29
N HIS A 113 19.53 -3.91 5.17
CA HIS A 113 19.24 -3.94 6.60
C HIS A 113 19.86 -2.78 7.40
N GLY A 114 20.99 -2.24 6.96
CA GLY A 114 21.78 -1.21 7.65
C GLY A 114 21.67 0.20 7.06
N GLY A 115 22.62 1.08 7.38
CA GLY A 115 22.81 2.36 6.68
C GLY A 115 21.68 3.40 6.81
N TRP A 116 20.80 3.31 7.82
CA TRP A 116 19.56 4.08 7.88
C TRP A 116 19.72 5.60 7.91
N ILE A 117 20.77 6.11 8.53
CA ILE A 117 21.06 7.55 8.52
C ILE A 117 21.32 8.02 7.08
N ALA A 118 22.15 7.26 6.34
CA ALA A 118 22.43 7.56 4.95
C ALA A 118 21.19 7.43 4.07
N LYS A 119 20.37 6.38 4.26
CA LYS A 119 19.10 6.21 3.53
C LYS A 119 18.12 7.35 3.79
N PHE A 120 17.97 7.76 5.04
CA PHE A 120 17.10 8.87 5.41
C PHE A 120 17.60 10.17 4.80
N ALA A 121 18.91 10.43 4.84
CA ALA A 121 19.51 11.59 4.18
C ALA A 121 19.28 11.57 2.66
N ILE A 122 19.49 10.43 1.99
CA ILE A 122 19.21 10.25 0.56
C ILE A 122 17.73 10.52 0.27
N TRP A 123 16.82 9.99 1.08
CA TRP A 123 15.39 10.21 0.93
C TRP A 123 15.01 11.69 1.06
N VAL A 124 15.51 12.39 2.10
CA VAL A 124 15.28 13.84 2.27
C VAL A 124 15.82 14.62 1.07
N VAL A 125 17.03 14.31 0.61
CA VAL A 125 17.63 14.98 -0.56
C VAL A 125 16.77 14.76 -1.80
N LEU A 126 16.34 13.52 -2.07
CA LEU A 126 15.46 13.23 -3.22
C LEU A 126 14.14 14.01 -3.14
N VAL A 127 13.50 14.06 -1.97
CA VAL A 127 12.27 14.83 -1.77
C VAL A 127 12.49 16.32 -2.01
N VAL A 128 13.55 16.91 -1.45
CA VAL A 128 13.88 18.33 -1.63
C VAL A 128 14.18 18.64 -3.11
N LEU A 129 14.93 17.78 -3.79
CA LEU A 129 15.24 17.93 -5.22
C LEU A 129 13.96 17.98 -6.07
N MET A 130 12.91 17.23 -5.69
CA MET A 130 11.65 17.26 -6.43
C MET A 130 10.93 18.60 -6.36
N PHE A 131 11.27 19.52 -5.45
CA PHE A 131 10.74 20.89 -5.45
C PHE A 131 11.42 21.84 -6.46
N PHE A 132 12.54 21.42 -7.04
CA PHE A 132 13.23 22.17 -8.11
C PHE A 132 12.88 21.64 -9.51
N VAL A 133 12.13 20.54 -9.58
CA VAL A 133 11.73 19.91 -10.85
C VAL A 133 10.66 20.77 -11.57
N PRO A 134 10.72 20.93 -12.91
CA PRO A 134 9.70 21.68 -13.65
C PRO A 134 8.28 21.11 -13.53
N ASN A 135 7.27 21.98 -13.58
CA ASN A 135 5.85 21.58 -13.46
C ASN A 135 5.43 20.52 -14.49
N ILE A 136 5.97 20.57 -15.71
CA ILE A 136 5.70 19.58 -16.77
C ILE A 136 6.04 18.14 -16.34
N VAL A 137 7.15 17.95 -15.62
CA VAL A 137 7.55 16.62 -15.14
C VAL A 137 6.59 16.12 -14.07
N ILE A 138 6.11 17.02 -13.21
CA ILE A 138 5.12 16.69 -12.17
C ILE A 138 3.79 16.29 -12.82
N SER A 139 3.35 16.98 -13.87
CA SER A 139 2.15 16.60 -14.63
C SER A 139 2.30 15.24 -15.31
N ILE A 140 3.46 14.92 -15.89
CA ILE A 140 3.73 13.58 -16.44
C ILE A 140 3.68 12.52 -15.34
N TYR A 141 4.28 12.80 -14.19
CA TYR A 141 4.25 11.90 -13.03
C TYR A 141 2.83 11.69 -12.49
N GLU A 142 1.98 12.71 -12.51
CA GLU A 142 0.57 12.62 -12.11
C GLU A 142 -0.18 11.62 -13.01
N ILE A 143 -0.02 11.74 -14.34
CA ILE A 143 -0.63 10.81 -15.31
C ILE A 143 -0.11 9.39 -15.06
N LEU A 144 1.22 9.24 -14.95
CA LEU A 144 1.83 7.94 -14.67
C LEU A 144 1.31 7.35 -13.36
N SER A 145 1.11 8.18 -12.34
CA SER A 145 0.60 7.76 -11.03
C SER A 145 -0.81 7.23 -11.07
N LYS A 146 -1.67 7.70 -11.98
CA LYS A 146 -3.02 7.11 -12.17
C LYS A 146 -2.92 5.65 -12.60
N PHE A 147 -2.05 5.33 -13.56
CA PHE A 147 -1.80 3.95 -14.00
C PHE A 147 -1.07 3.12 -12.94
N GLY A 148 -0.01 3.67 -12.35
CA GLY A 148 0.76 3.00 -11.30
C GLY A 148 -0.09 2.68 -10.07
N SER A 149 -1.07 3.53 -9.75
CA SER A 149 -2.07 3.25 -8.73
C SER A 149 -2.94 2.06 -9.11
N GLY A 150 -3.43 1.97 -10.35
CA GLY A 150 -4.14 0.77 -10.81
C GLY A 150 -3.36 -0.52 -10.57
N LEU A 151 -2.07 -0.52 -10.94
CA LEU A 151 -1.17 -1.66 -10.71
C LEU A 151 -0.95 -1.95 -9.23
N PHE A 152 -0.75 -0.92 -8.40
CA PHE A 152 -0.63 -1.09 -6.94
C PHE A 152 -1.83 -1.81 -6.36
N LEU A 153 -3.03 -1.50 -6.85
CA LEU A 153 -4.28 -2.01 -6.30
C LEU A 153 -4.50 -3.47 -6.72
N LEU A 154 -4.05 -3.86 -7.92
CA LEU A 154 -3.95 -5.28 -8.29
C LEU A 154 -2.99 -6.05 -7.36
N VAL A 155 -1.79 -5.50 -7.14
CA VAL A 155 -0.79 -6.11 -6.24
C VAL A 155 -1.34 -6.18 -4.81
N GLN A 156 -2.04 -5.15 -4.35
CA GLN A 156 -2.68 -5.10 -3.04
C GLN A 156 -3.73 -6.20 -2.89
N VAL A 157 -4.56 -6.43 -3.90
CA VAL A 157 -5.53 -7.53 -3.83
C VAL A 157 -4.82 -8.87 -3.79
N VAL A 158 -3.81 -9.12 -4.63
CA VAL A 158 -3.05 -10.38 -4.59
C VAL A 158 -2.42 -10.60 -3.21
N MET A 159 -1.85 -9.56 -2.58
CA MET A 159 -1.32 -9.65 -1.22
C MET A 159 -2.41 -9.92 -0.18
N LEU A 160 -3.61 -9.35 -0.35
CA LEU A 160 -4.74 -9.61 0.54
C LEU A 160 -5.24 -11.04 0.39
N LEU A 161 -5.31 -11.56 -0.85
CA LEU A 161 -5.64 -12.95 -1.14
C LEU A 161 -4.66 -13.91 -0.47
N ASP A 162 -3.36 -13.69 -0.66
CA ASP A 162 -2.31 -14.51 -0.04
C ASP A 162 -2.38 -14.47 1.50
N PHE A 163 -2.58 -13.28 2.09
CA PHE A 163 -2.78 -13.16 3.54
C PHE A 163 -4.00 -13.95 4.02
N THR A 164 -5.14 -13.82 3.34
CA THR A 164 -6.36 -14.54 3.67
C THR A 164 -6.17 -16.05 3.53
N ASN A 165 -5.43 -16.50 2.52
CA ASN A 165 -5.13 -17.91 2.32
C ASN A 165 -4.25 -18.47 3.44
N ASN A 166 -3.16 -17.79 3.77
CA ASN A 166 -2.28 -18.18 4.87
C ASN A 166 -3.01 -18.17 6.22
N TRP A 167 -3.92 -17.21 6.46
CA TRP A 167 -4.75 -17.18 7.66
C TRP A 167 -5.70 -18.39 7.69
N ASN A 168 -6.43 -18.64 6.60
CA ASN A 168 -7.30 -19.81 6.46
C ASN A 168 -6.55 -21.10 6.78
N ASP A 169 -5.42 -21.33 6.12
CA ASP A 169 -4.64 -22.56 6.27
C ASP A 169 -4.13 -22.72 7.70
N SER A 170 -3.70 -21.64 8.36
CA SER A 170 -3.28 -21.69 9.76
C SER A 170 -4.40 -22.05 10.74
N TRP A 171 -5.67 -21.89 10.35
CA TRP A 171 -6.83 -22.27 11.15
C TRP A 171 -7.33 -23.67 10.80
N VAL A 172 -7.32 -24.02 9.50
CA VAL A 172 -7.69 -25.34 8.99
C VAL A 172 -6.68 -26.41 9.42
N GLU A 173 -5.38 -26.11 9.40
CA GLU A 173 -4.31 -27.04 9.80
C GLU A 173 -4.44 -27.50 11.26
N LYS A 174 -5.12 -26.72 12.10
CA LYS A 174 -5.34 -27.09 13.50
C LYS A 174 -6.27 -28.29 13.65
N ASP A 175 -7.02 -28.66 12.61
CA ASP A 175 -7.89 -29.85 12.56
C ASP A 175 -8.82 -29.99 13.78
N GLU A 176 -9.30 -28.85 14.30
CA GLU A 176 -10.26 -28.81 15.40
C GLU A 176 -11.55 -28.11 14.96
N GLN A 177 -12.68 -28.72 15.29
CA GLN A 177 -14.03 -28.24 14.98
C GLN A 177 -14.28 -26.77 15.39
N LYS A 178 -13.63 -26.29 16.47
CA LYS A 178 -13.77 -24.90 16.92
C LYS A 178 -13.23 -23.88 15.92
N TRP A 179 -12.15 -24.21 15.21
CA TRP A 179 -11.53 -23.32 14.21
C TRP A 179 -12.32 -23.34 12.91
N GLU A 180 -12.87 -24.48 12.52
CA GLU A 180 -13.79 -24.59 11.38
C GLU A 180 -15.07 -23.78 11.60
N ILE A 181 -15.68 -23.89 12.79
CA ILE A 181 -16.86 -23.08 13.16
C ILE A 181 -16.49 -21.59 13.19
N ALA A 182 -15.35 -21.22 13.76
CA ALA A 182 -14.90 -19.83 13.77
C ALA A 182 -14.74 -19.26 12.35
N LEU A 183 -14.17 -20.05 11.44
CA LEU A 183 -13.96 -19.70 10.05
C LEU A 183 -15.30 -19.53 9.30
N LEU A 184 -16.27 -20.42 9.54
CA LEU A 184 -17.63 -20.30 9.01
C LEU A 184 -18.34 -19.04 9.54
N VAL A 185 -18.23 -18.75 10.83
CA VAL A 185 -18.84 -17.56 11.46
C VAL A 185 -18.27 -16.28 10.86
N VAL A 186 -16.94 -16.17 10.75
CA VAL A 186 -16.28 -15.02 10.12
C VAL A 186 -16.79 -14.82 8.70
N THR A 187 -16.91 -15.91 7.94
CA THR A 187 -17.40 -15.87 6.56
C THR A 187 -18.85 -15.39 6.45
N VAL A 188 -19.75 -15.90 7.29
CA VAL A 188 -21.15 -15.48 7.29
C VAL A 188 -21.27 -14.00 7.65
N ILE A 189 -20.53 -13.53 8.65
CA ILE A 189 -20.50 -12.11 9.05
C ILE A 189 -20.03 -11.23 7.87
N CYS A 190 -18.97 -11.63 7.20
CA CYS A 190 -18.43 -10.95 6.02
C CYS A 190 -19.48 -10.82 4.90
N TYR A 191 -20.23 -11.88 4.58
CA TYR A 191 -21.29 -11.83 3.58
C TYR A 191 -22.43 -10.88 3.99
N LEU A 192 -22.92 -11.00 5.22
CA LEU A 192 -23.98 -10.13 5.73
C LEU A 192 -23.54 -8.66 5.70
N ALA A 193 -22.29 -8.37 6.08
CA ALA A 193 -21.73 -7.03 6.01
C ALA A 193 -21.65 -6.51 4.57
N THR A 194 -21.28 -7.35 3.60
CA THR A 194 -21.19 -6.97 2.18
C THR A 194 -22.55 -6.57 1.62
N PHE A 195 -23.57 -7.38 1.85
CA PHE A 195 -24.92 -7.09 1.38
C PHE A 195 -25.54 -5.89 2.11
N ALA A 196 -25.34 -5.79 3.43
CA ALA A 196 -25.81 -4.63 4.21
C ALA A 196 -25.15 -3.32 3.73
N PHE A 197 -23.83 -3.33 3.56
CA PHE A 197 -23.08 -2.17 3.07
C PHE A 197 -23.50 -1.79 1.64
N SER A 198 -23.67 -2.76 0.75
CA SER A 198 -24.17 -2.52 -0.61
C SER A 198 -25.58 -1.91 -0.60
N GLY A 199 -26.45 -2.34 0.32
CA GLY A 199 -27.77 -1.75 0.52
C GLY A 199 -27.72 -0.29 1.00
N VAL A 200 -26.80 0.03 1.92
CA VAL A 200 -26.56 1.42 2.35
C VAL A 200 -26.06 2.28 1.19
N LEU A 201 -25.11 1.77 0.38
CA LEU A 201 -24.64 2.47 -0.82
C LEU A 201 -25.77 2.70 -1.82
N PHE A 202 -26.64 1.71 -2.03
CA PHE A 202 -27.79 1.86 -2.92
C PHE A 202 -28.73 2.98 -2.45
N MET A 203 -29.03 3.06 -1.15
CA MET A 203 -29.85 4.15 -0.59
C MET A 203 -29.17 5.53 -0.74
N TRP A 204 -27.85 5.59 -0.58
CA TRP A 204 -27.10 6.85 -0.63
C TRP A 204 -26.93 7.37 -2.06
N PHE A 205 -26.63 6.49 -3.01
CA PHE A 205 -26.29 6.85 -4.38
C PHE A 205 -27.47 6.78 -5.37
N ASN A 206 -28.68 6.41 -4.91
CA ASN A 206 -29.92 6.42 -5.70
C ASN A 206 -30.98 7.38 -5.09
N PRO A 207 -30.70 8.70 -5.00
CA PRO A 207 -31.74 9.68 -4.65
C PRO A 207 -32.71 9.88 -5.82
N SER A 208 -34.01 10.02 -5.51
CA SER A 208 -35.13 10.01 -6.47
C SER A 208 -35.14 11.10 -7.54
N ASP A 209 -34.26 12.12 -7.45
CA ASP A 209 -34.34 13.34 -8.26
C ASP A 209 -33.23 13.45 -9.35
N HIS A 210 -32.31 12.48 -9.48
CA HIS A 210 -31.21 12.52 -10.45
C HIS A 210 -30.91 11.16 -11.13
N ASP A 211 -30.52 11.20 -12.41
CA ASP A 211 -30.13 10.02 -13.20
C ASP A 211 -28.73 9.48 -12.81
N CYS A 212 -28.65 8.76 -11.69
CA CYS A 212 -27.42 8.12 -11.20
C CYS A 212 -27.25 6.66 -11.70
N GLY A 213 -27.65 6.36 -12.94
CA GLY A 213 -27.73 4.99 -13.47
C GLY A 213 -26.41 4.21 -13.47
N LEU A 214 -25.27 4.89 -13.62
CA LEU A 214 -23.94 4.26 -13.64
C LEU A 214 -23.55 3.70 -12.25
N ASN A 215 -23.75 4.47 -11.18
CA ASN A 215 -23.47 4.02 -9.82
C ASN A 215 -24.39 2.86 -9.43
N VAL A 216 -25.67 2.97 -9.80
CA VAL A 216 -26.67 1.91 -9.59
C VAL A 216 -26.28 0.63 -10.34
N PHE A 217 -25.84 0.74 -11.60
CA PHE A 217 -25.35 -0.40 -12.38
C PHE A 217 -24.21 -1.13 -11.68
N PHE A 218 -23.18 -0.42 -11.21
CA PHE A 218 -22.05 -1.05 -10.52
C PHE A 218 -22.47 -1.71 -9.21
N ILE A 219 -23.32 -1.07 -8.40
CA ILE A 219 -23.81 -1.64 -7.14
C ILE A 219 -24.59 -2.94 -7.41
N VAL A 220 -25.51 -2.91 -8.38
CA VAL A 220 -26.34 -4.08 -8.73
C VAL A 220 -25.48 -5.20 -9.31
N LEU A 221 -24.55 -4.89 -10.22
CA LEU A 221 -23.62 -5.88 -10.79
C LEU A 221 -22.78 -6.54 -9.69
N THR A 222 -22.28 -5.74 -8.74
CA THR A 222 -21.50 -6.24 -7.60
C THR A 222 -22.32 -7.20 -6.73
N MET A 223 -23.58 -6.87 -6.43
CA MET A 223 -24.48 -7.76 -5.69
C MET A 223 -24.77 -9.07 -6.44
N ILE A 224 -24.96 -9.00 -7.76
CA ILE A 224 -25.17 -10.18 -8.61
C ILE A 224 -23.92 -11.07 -8.59
N LEU A 225 -22.73 -10.49 -8.77
CA LEU A 225 -21.48 -11.22 -8.74
C LEU A 225 -21.26 -11.87 -7.37
N ALA A 226 -21.44 -11.13 -6.27
CA ALA A 226 -21.32 -11.67 -4.91
C ALA A 226 -22.28 -12.85 -4.66
N PHE A 227 -23.51 -12.77 -5.16
CA PHE A 227 -24.49 -13.85 -5.05
C PHE A 227 -24.11 -15.07 -5.92
N ALA A 228 -23.68 -14.85 -7.17
CA ALA A 228 -23.21 -15.93 -8.04
C ALA A 228 -22.00 -16.66 -7.44
N PHE A 229 -21.07 -15.93 -6.84
CA PHE A 229 -19.93 -16.51 -6.13
C PHE A 229 -20.35 -17.32 -4.91
N ALA A 230 -21.33 -16.87 -4.13
CA ALA A 230 -21.87 -17.64 -3.01
C ALA A 230 -22.46 -18.98 -3.47
N ILE A 231 -23.16 -19.01 -4.62
CA ILE A 231 -23.71 -20.25 -5.21
C ILE A 231 -22.58 -21.19 -5.67
N ILE A 232 -21.61 -20.66 -6.41
CA ILE A 232 -20.47 -21.46 -6.90
C ILE A 232 -19.68 -22.03 -5.73
N ALA A 233 -19.50 -21.24 -4.68
CA ALA A 233 -18.82 -21.67 -3.46
C ALA A 233 -19.52 -22.90 -2.87
N LEU A 234 -20.84 -22.87 -2.68
CA LEU A 234 -21.63 -23.98 -2.10
C LEU A 234 -21.71 -25.25 -2.98
N HIS A 235 -21.07 -25.27 -4.16
CA HIS A 235 -21.11 -26.44 -5.04
C HIS A 235 -20.37 -27.64 -4.41
N PRO A 236 -20.99 -28.85 -4.33
CA PRO A 236 -20.44 -30.00 -3.60
C PRO A 236 -19.08 -30.54 -4.08
N GLN A 237 -18.63 -30.13 -5.26
CA GLN A 237 -17.32 -30.53 -5.80
C GLN A 237 -16.18 -29.56 -5.46
N VAL A 238 -16.47 -28.45 -4.79
CA VAL A 238 -15.45 -27.53 -4.25
C VAL A 238 -15.13 -27.99 -2.84
N SER A 239 -13.86 -28.33 -2.56
CA SER A 239 -13.46 -28.83 -1.23
C SER A 239 -13.82 -27.81 -0.14
N MET A 240 -14.29 -28.28 1.03
CA MET A 240 -14.69 -27.40 2.16
C MET A 240 -13.59 -26.41 2.58
N SER A 241 -12.31 -26.74 2.36
CA SER A 241 -11.17 -25.83 2.57
C SER A 241 -11.04 -24.75 1.49
N ALA A 242 -11.20 -25.08 0.20
CA ALA A 242 -11.21 -24.11 -0.91
C ALA A 242 -12.48 -23.24 -0.92
N LEU A 243 -13.59 -23.78 -0.42
CA LEU A 243 -14.87 -23.12 -0.23
C LEU A 243 -14.71 -21.90 0.69
N VAL A 244 -14.10 -22.07 1.88
CA VAL A 244 -13.98 -20.97 2.85
C VAL A 244 -12.87 -19.98 2.48
N LEU A 245 -11.78 -20.50 1.91
CA LEU A 245 -10.70 -19.74 1.28
C LEU A 245 -11.23 -18.74 0.26
N GLY A 246 -12.13 -19.20 -0.60
CA GLY A 246 -12.73 -18.39 -1.64
C GLY A 246 -13.76 -17.37 -1.11
N MET A 247 -14.57 -17.78 -0.15
CA MET A 247 -15.62 -16.92 0.38
C MET A 247 -15.07 -15.68 1.11
N LEU A 248 -14.01 -15.83 1.91
CA LEU A 248 -13.40 -14.72 2.65
C LEU A 248 -12.65 -13.75 1.73
N THR A 249 -11.97 -14.27 0.72
CA THR A 249 -11.22 -13.50 -0.28
C THR A 249 -12.13 -12.75 -1.25
N THR A 250 -13.22 -13.37 -1.69
CA THR A 250 -14.25 -12.72 -2.53
C THR A 250 -14.87 -11.56 -1.80
N VAL A 251 -15.25 -11.73 -0.53
CA VAL A 251 -15.89 -10.67 0.23
C VAL A 251 -14.94 -9.49 0.45
N LEU A 252 -13.69 -9.73 0.81
CA LEU A 252 -12.73 -8.64 1.02
C LEU A 252 -12.42 -7.88 -0.29
N SER A 253 -12.32 -8.58 -1.42
CA SER A 253 -12.10 -7.96 -2.74
C SER A 253 -13.34 -7.25 -3.28
N VAL A 254 -14.54 -7.79 -3.06
CA VAL A 254 -15.83 -7.19 -3.44
C VAL A 254 -16.15 -5.99 -2.56
N VAL A 255 -15.96 -6.07 -1.24
CA VAL A 255 -16.11 -4.92 -0.32
C VAL A 255 -15.10 -3.83 -0.69
N TYR A 256 -13.85 -4.20 -0.97
CA TYR A 256 -12.84 -3.26 -1.45
C TYR A 256 -13.24 -2.60 -2.79
N SER A 257 -13.78 -3.38 -3.74
CA SER A 257 -14.22 -2.88 -5.04
C SER A 257 -15.47 -1.99 -4.92
N ALA A 258 -16.44 -2.34 -4.07
CA ALA A 258 -17.63 -1.55 -3.78
C ALA A 258 -17.30 -0.23 -3.05
N VAL A 259 -16.38 -0.27 -2.06
CA VAL A 259 -15.85 0.92 -1.38
C VAL A 259 -15.12 1.84 -2.38
N ARG A 260 -14.45 1.25 -3.38
CA ARG A 260 -13.69 2.00 -4.39
C ARG A 260 -14.54 2.51 -5.56
N ALA A 261 -15.62 1.82 -5.92
CA ALA A 261 -16.60 2.27 -6.90
C ALA A 261 -17.41 3.47 -6.40
N GLY A 262 -17.63 3.58 -5.08
CA GLY A 262 -18.36 4.68 -4.45
C GLY A 262 -17.52 5.86 -3.93
N SER A 263 -16.19 5.89 -4.09
CA SER A 263 -15.35 6.92 -3.45
C SER A 263 -14.90 8.03 -4.41
N SER A 264 -15.66 9.14 -4.39
CA SER A 264 -15.19 10.49 -4.69
C SER A 264 -15.38 11.36 -3.44
N THR A 265 -14.34 11.40 -2.60
CA THR A 265 -14.06 12.38 -1.53
C THR A 265 -15.02 12.54 -0.32
N THR A 266 -14.40 12.86 0.83
CA THR A 266 -14.95 13.29 2.15
C THR A 266 -15.44 12.14 3.07
N PHE A 267 -14.99 11.93 4.32
CA PHE A 267 -14.72 12.85 5.45
C PHE A 267 -13.69 12.29 6.47
N LEU A 268 -13.13 13.21 7.27
CA LEU A 268 -11.97 13.16 8.15
C LEU A 268 -12.09 12.40 9.49
N SER A 269 -10.91 11.95 9.97
CA SER A 269 -10.40 11.89 11.36
C SER A 269 -10.47 10.58 12.18
N PRO A 270 -9.39 10.25 12.95
CA PRO A 270 -9.19 8.97 13.63
C PRO A 270 -9.70 8.99 15.09
N PRO A 271 -10.04 7.84 15.70
CA PRO A 271 -10.01 7.72 17.14
C PRO A 271 -8.75 7.00 17.61
N SER A 272 -8.10 7.65 18.57
CA SER A 272 -6.97 7.24 19.39
C SER A 272 -7.15 5.90 20.11
N SER A 273 -6.05 5.15 20.21
CA SER A 273 -5.82 4.05 21.16
C SER A 273 -5.81 4.53 22.61
N PRO A 274 -6.11 3.63 23.58
CA PRO A 274 -5.05 3.26 24.53
C PRO A 274 -4.86 1.73 24.70
N ARG A 275 -3.57 1.32 24.63
CA ARG A 275 -2.80 0.35 25.47
C ARG A 275 -3.57 -0.33 26.63
N SER A 276 -3.25 -1.54 27.14
CA SER A 276 -2.04 -2.40 27.13
C SER A 276 -2.36 -3.73 27.82
N GLY A 277 -1.67 -4.83 27.45
CA GLY A 277 -1.70 -6.09 28.21
C GLY A 277 -0.77 -7.14 27.61
N ALA A 278 0.53 -6.94 27.78
CA ALA A 278 1.59 -7.81 27.28
C ALA A 278 1.56 -9.24 27.86
N ARG A 279 1.93 -10.24 27.05
CA ARG A 279 3.07 -11.14 27.29
C ARG A 279 3.34 -12.03 26.06
N ASN A 280 4.41 -11.68 25.36
CA ASN A 280 5.23 -12.54 24.49
C ASN A 280 6.12 -13.43 25.40
N PRO A 281 6.66 -14.60 24.97
CA PRO A 281 7.63 -14.59 23.87
C PRO A 281 7.72 -15.83 22.96
N LEU A 282 7.87 -15.54 21.67
CA LEU A 282 8.40 -16.43 20.62
C LEU A 282 9.93 -16.26 20.56
N LEU A 283 10.59 -16.27 21.72
CA LEU A 283 12.03 -16.44 21.88
C LEU A 283 12.23 -17.81 22.52
N ALA A 284 12.36 -18.83 21.70
CA ALA A 284 13.09 -20.02 22.11
C ALA A 284 14.57 -19.63 22.13
N ASP A 285 15.20 -19.86 23.28
CA ASP A 285 16.60 -19.61 23.58
C ASP A 285 17.55 -19.99 22.44
N SER A 286 18.35 -19.02 22.00
CA SER A 286 19.73 -19.33 21.62
C SER A 286 20.57 -18.95 22.84
N ASN A 287 20.72 -19.91 23.74
CA ASN A 287 21.75 -19.83 24.76
C ASN A 287 23.09 -19.63 24.05
N VAL A 288 23.72 -18.49 24.34
CA VAL A 288 25.10 -18.21 23.99
C VAL A 288 25.94 -19.16 24.83
N GLU A 289 26.30 -20.31 24.27
CA GLU A 289 27.50 -21.00 24.71
C GLU A 289 28.70 -20.29 24.09
N GLU A 290 29.55 -19.78 24.98
CA GLU A 290 30.83 -19.16 24.71
C GLU A 290 31.81 -20.25 24.23
N GLY A 291 31.65 -20.68 22.98
CA GLY A 291 32.51 -21.65 22.31
C GLY A 291 33.44 -20.95 21.33
N LYS A 292 34.68 -20.71 21.76
CA LYS A 292 35.78 -20.26 20.91
C LYS A 292 36.09 -21.36 19.88
N GLY A 293 35.50 -21.27 18.69
CA GLY A 293 35.67 -22.22 17.61
C GLY A 293 35.74 -21.51 16.26
N SER A 294 36.92 -21.56 15.64
CA SER A 294 37.12 -21.28 14.23
C SER A 294 36.35 -22.28 13.36
N SER A 295 35.53 -21.82 12.41
CA SER A 295 35.10 -22.61 11.24
C SER A 295 34.71 -21.64 10.12
N GLU A 296 35.52 -21.46 9.07
CA GLU A 296 35.44 -22.25 7.83
C GLU A 296 34.02 -22.73 7.49
N GLY A 297 33.43 -22.13 6.44
CA GLY A 297 32.43 -22.79 5.59
C GLY A 297 30.94 -22.66 5.95
N SER A 298 30.43 -21.54 6.46
CA SER A 298 28.97 -21.37 6.60
C SER A 298 28.31 -21.28 5.23
N GLU A 299 27.44 -22.23 4.88
CA GLU A 299 26.65 -22.15 3.65
C GLU A 299 25.86 -20.82 3.56
N PRO A 300 25.80 -20.20 2.37
CA PRO A 300 25.12 -18.92 2.19
C PRO A 300 23.62 -19.09 2.43
N ARG A 301 23.11 -18.44 3.49
CA ARG A 301 21.68 -18.47 3.82
C ARG A 301 20.90 -17.70 2.76
N PRO A 302 19.84 -18.28 2.17
CA PRO A 302 19.01 -17.57 1.20
C PRO A 302 18.25 -16.41 1.87
N VAL A 303 17.92 -15.39 1.08
CA VAL A 303 17.06 -14.28 1.55
C VAL A 303 15.60 -14.75 1.68
N SER A 304 14.90 -14.28 2.70
CA SER A 304 13.51 -14.73 2.99
C SER A 304 12.44 -14.15 2.07
N TYR A 305 12.80 -13.18 1.22
CA TYR A 305 11.91 -12.54 0.25
C TYR A 305 12.70 -11.75 -0.79
N SER A 306 12.10 -11.46 -1.94
CA SER A 306 12.72 -10.63 -2.98
C SER A 306 12.78 -9.16 -2.56
N TYR A 307 14.00 -8.63 -2.39
CA TYR A 307 14.21 -7.22 -2.03
C TYR A 307 13.79 -6.26 -3.14
N THR A 308 14.02 -6.62 -4.41
CA THR A 308 13.56 -5.82 -5.55
C THR A 308 12.04 -5.69 -5.54
N PHE A 309 11.31 -6.81 -5.41
CA PHE A 309 9.85 -6.78 -5.43
C PHE A 309 9.28 -6.00 -4.23
N PHE A 310 9.88 -6.18 -3.05
CA PHE A 310 9.53 -5.41 -1.86
C PHE A 310 9.60 -3.89 -2.09
N HIS A 311 10.70 -3.39 -2.67
CA HIS A 311 10.83 -1.96 -2.94
C HIS A 311 9.92 -1.48 -4.08
N LEU A 312 9.66 -2.32 -5.09
CA LEU A 312 8.68 -2.01 -6.14
C LEU A 312 7.25 -1.83 -5.58
N ILE A 313 6.85 -2.62 -4.58
CA ILE A 313 5.56 -2.43 -3.90
C ILE A 313 5.50 -1.03 -3.27
N PHE A 314 6.55 -0.57 -2.57
CA PHE A 314 6.58 0.78 -1.99
C PHE A 314 6.63 1.90 -3.04
N ALA A 315 7.28 1.67 -4.18
CA ALA A 315 7.26 2.61 -5.30
C ALA A 315 5.81 2.78 -5.82
N LEU A 316 5.12 1.67 -6.09
CA LEU A 316 3.72 1.69 -6.52
C LEU A 316 2.79 2.29 -5.45
N ALA A 317 3.03 1.99 -4.16
CA ALA A 317 2.30 2.57 -3.04
C ALA A 317 2.46 4.10 -2.98
N SER A 318 3.64 4.63 -3.35
CA SER A 318 3.90 6.08 -3.40
C SER A 318 3.00 6.77 -4.41
N MET A 319 2.85 6.17 -5.60
CA MET A 319 1.98 6.65 -6.66
C MET A 319 0.50 6.61 -6.23
N TYR A 320 0.08 5.51 -5.62
CA TYR A 320 -1.27 5.35 -5.08
C TYR A 320 -1.59 6.39 -3.99
N SER A 321 -0.66 6.60 -3.07
CA SER A 321 -0.83 7.56 -1.98
C SER A 321 -0.94 9.00 -2.49
N ALA A 322 -0.22 9.36 -3.55
CA ALA A 322 -0.39 10.65 -4.23
C ALA A 322 -1.79 10.80 -4.81
N MET A 323 -2.30 9.79 -5.52
CA MET A 323 -3.66 9.85 -6.10
C MET A 323 -4.75 9.93 -5.01
N LEU A 324 -4.59 9.20 -3.92
CA LEU A 324 -5.47 9.33 -2.75
C LEU A 324 -5.45 10.75 -2.16
N LEU A 325 -4.26 11.30 -1.93
CA LEU A 325 -4.07 12.62 -1.36
C LEU A 325 -4.30 13.77 -2.33
N THR A 326 -4.55 13.52 -3.60
CA THR A 326 -4.97 14.53 -4.59
C THR A 326 -6.43 14.38 -5.00
N GLY A 327 -7.13 13.37 -4.46
CA GLY A 327 -8.54 13.14 -4.80
C GLY A 327 -8.75 12.60 -6.21
N TRP A 328 -7.71 12.08 -6.87
CA TRP A 328 -7.74 11.58 -8.25
C TRP A 328 -8.14 12.62 -9.31
N THR A 329 -8.17 13.91 -8.93
CA THR A 329 -8.41 15.02 -9.84
C THR A 329 -7.11 15.43 -10.53
N SER A 330 -7.21 16.18 -11.63
CA SER A 330 -6.03 16.68 -12.34
C SER A 330 -5.75 18.11 -11.95
N ALA A 331 -4.49 18.43 -11.62
CA ALA A 331 -4.15 19.78 -11.17
C ALA A 331 -4.41 20.83 -12.27
N THR A 332 -4.29 20.49 -13.56
CA THR A 332 -4.38 21.43 -14.69
C THR A 332 -5.80 21.73 -15.22
N SER A 333 -6.86 21.48 -14.44
CA SER A 333 -8.24 21.41 -14.95
C SER A 333 -8.95 22.74 -15.31
N GLU A 334 -8.25 23.82 -15.70
CA GLU A 334 -8.92 25.09 -16.08
C GLU A 334 -8.61 25.69 -17.46
N ARG A 335 -7.80 25.07 -18.35
CA ARG A 335 -7.56 25.73 -19.67
C ARG A 335 -7.49 24.86 -20.94
N SER A 336 -7.94 23.62 -20.92
CA SER A 336 -8.21 22.95 -22.20
C SER A 336 -9.19 21.81 -22.06
N GLU A 337 -10.41 22.03 -22.55
CA GLU A 337 -11.23 20.97 -23.11
C GLU A 337 -10.39 20.18 -24.14
N LEU A 338 -9.89 19.01 -23.74
CA LEU A 338 -9.74 17.81 -24.55
C LEU A 338 -9.07 16.71 -23.71
N MET A 339 -9.89 15.70 -23.41
CA MET A 339 -9.61 14.38 -22.83
C MET A 339 -9.74 14.18 -21.31
N ASP A 340 -10.93 13.77 -20.88
CA ASP A 340 -11.21 12.41 -20.34
C ASP A 340 -10.42 11.88 -19.13
N VAL A 341 -9.77 12.74 -18.34
CA VAL A 341 -8.97 12.27 -17.19
C VAL A 341 -9.83 11.73 -16.04
N GLY A 342 -11.07 12.21 -15.89
CA GLY A 342 -12.04 11.63 -14.94
C GLY A 342 -12.41 10.19 -15.28
N TRP A 343 -12.66 9.91 -16.57
CA TRP A 343 -12.95 8.57 -17.06
C TRP A 343 -11.76 7.62 -16.97
N THR A 344 -10.54 8.14 -17.09
CA THR A 344 -9.32 7.33 -16.89
C THR A 344 -9.30 6.71 -15.49
N THR A 345 -9.61 7.49 -14.44
CA THR A 345 -9.70 6.97 -13.08
C THR A 345 -10.80 5.92 -12.95
N VAL A 346 -11.97 6.14 -13.56
CA VAL A 346 -13.10 5.20 -13.55
C VAL A 346 -12.71 3.88 -14.23
N TRP A 347 -12.15 3.93 -15.44
CA TRP A 347 -11.71 2.73 -16.17
C TRP A 347 -10.57 2.00 -15.48
N VAL A 348 -9.61 2.70 -14.90
CA VAL A 348 -8.56 2.07 -14.08
C VAL A 348 -9.17 1.29 -12.91
N ARG A 349 -10.21 1.84 -12.25
CA ARG A 349 -10.93 1.15 -11.17
C ARG A 349 -11.69 -0.08 -11.66
N ILE A 350 -12.49 0.07 -12.72
CA ILE A 350 -13.27 -1.04 -13.33
C ILE A 350 -12.35 -2.15 -13.82
N CYS A 351 -11.29 -1.83 -14.57
CA CYS A 351 -10.35 -2.84 -15.07
C CYS A 351 -9.60 -3.52 -13.93
N THR A 352 -9.27 -2.80 -12.85
CA THR A 352 -8.67 -3.40 -11.66
C THR A 352 -9.63 -4.41 -11.02
N GLU A 353 -10.91 -4.04 -10.88
CA GLU A 353 -11.95 -4.89 -10.32
C GLU A 353 -12.18 -6.15 -11.16
N TRP A 354 -12.35 -6.00 -12.47
CA TRP A 354 -12.57 -7.15 -13.37
C TRP A 354 -11.36 -8.07 -13.43
N SER A 355 -10.15 -7.51 -13.48
CA SER A 355 -8.92 -8.31 -13.45
C SER A 355 -8.79 -9.06 -12.12
N THR A 356 -9.17 -8.42 -11.01
CA THR A 356 -9.21 -9.05 -9.69
C THR A 356 -10.20 -10.22 -9.66
N ALA A 357 -11.44 -9.99 -10.11
CA ALA A 357 -12.46 -11.03 -10.17
C ALA A 357 -12.02 -12.19 -11.08
N ALA A 358 -11.41 -11.90 -12.22
CA ALA A 358 -10.91 -12.90 -13.15
C ALA A 358 -9.75 -13.72 -12.58
N LEU A 359 -8.74 -13.07 -11.98
CA LEU A 359 -7.63 -13.75 -11.31
C LEU A 359 -8.15 -14.66 -10.21
N TYR A 360 -9.11 -14.18 -9.44
CA TYR A 360 -9.70 -14.92 -8.34
C TYR A 360 -10.53 -16.13 -8.83
N ILE A 361 -11.42 -15.96 -9.82
CA ILE A 361 -12.13 -17.09 -10.46
C ILE A 361 -11.11 -18.12 -10.96
N TRP A 362 -10.03 -17.66 -11.58
CA TRP A 362 -8.98 -18.52 -12.08
C TRP A 362 -8.31 -19.32 -10.95
N THR A 363 -8.07 -18.74 -9.77
CA THR A 363 -7.52 -19.50 -8.62
C THR A 363 -8.43 -20.62 -8.13
N LEU A 364 -9.76 -20.49 -8.29
CA LEU A 364 -10.71 -21.54 -7.91
C LEU A 364 -10.88 -22.60 -9.01
N VAL A 365 -10.92 -22.16 -10.27
CA VAL A 365 -11.24 -23.02 -11.42
C VAL A 365 -10.01 -23.78 -11.92
N ALA A 366 -8.81 -23.18 -11.84
CA ALA A 366 -7.59 -23.80 -12.36
C ALA A 366 -7.26 -25.16 -11.71
N PRO A 367 -7.41 -25.36 -10.38
CA PRO A 367 -7.23 -26.68 -9.76
C PRO A 367 -8.25 -27.72 -10.23
N LEU A 368 -9.46 -27.31 -10.61
CA LEU A 368 -10.52 -28.20 -11.12
C LEU A 368 -10.29 -28.59 -12.59
N LEU A 369 -9.78 -27.67 -13.41
CA LEU A 369 -9.50 -27.91 -14.84
C LEU A 369 -8.18 -28.63 -15.08
N PHE A 370 -7.19 -28.44 -14.20
CA PHE A 370 -5.85 -29.02 -14.34
C PHE A 370 -5.41 -29.72 -13.04
N PRO A 371 -6.06 -30.84 -12.65
CA PRO A 371 -5.78 -31.52 -11.39
C PRO A 371 -4.34 -32.06 -11.27
N ASP A 372 -3.64 -32.27 -12.40
CA ASP A 372 -2.26 -32.79 -12.43
C ASP A 372 -1.17 -31.71 -12.30
N ARG A 373 -1.53 -30.43 -12.11
CA ARG A 373 -0.58 -29.32 -12.01
C ARG A 373 -0.48 -28.82 -10.56
N ASP A 374 0.73 -28.74 -10.04
CA ASP A 374 0.98 -28.06 -8.76
C ASP A 374 0.73 -26.54 -8.89
N PHE A 375 -0.18 -26.03 -8.06
CA PHE A 375 -0.56 -24.62 -7.96
C PHE A 375 -0.04 -23.95 -6.66
N SER A 376 0.90 -24.61 -5.98
CA SER A 376 1.52 -24.16 -4.73
C SER A 376 2.59 -23.07 -4.91
#